data_AF-B5VX83-F1
#
_entry.id   AF-B5VX83-F1
#
_cell.length_a   1.000
_cell.length_b   1.000
_cell.length_c   1.000
_cell.angle_alpha   90.00
_cell.angle_beta   90.00
_cell.angle_gamma   90.00
#
_symmetry.space_group_name_H-M   'P 1'
#
loop_
_entity.id
_entity.type
_entity.pdbx_description
1 polymer ?
#
loop_
_entity_poly.entity_id
_entity_poly.type
_entity_poly.pdbx_seq_one_letter_code
_entity_poly.pdbx_strand_id
1 'polypeptide(L)'
;MLAVVHEGIAFPLLWTMLDKKGNSNSGERMDLFDRFEALFPDVEVACLTADREFVGRDWLSYLLIDPEVPFRLRIRHSELISPKLGGTRRSGERMFDSLRPGEFRQLSGRRWVWGRQVYVIGSRLADSGELLILITNACPETALPDYARRWGIENLFGALKTRGFCLESTHFKDPERLSRLLALLSLAFTWAMKVGLWIHQGSPIPLKAHGRRSQSLFRTGFDFLRRTFSNLPLFSGRFHQALQLLSCT
;
A
#
# COMPACT_ATOMS: atom_id res chain seq x y z
N MET A 1 -3.09 -5.76 -7.23
CA MET A 1 -2.32 -4.56 -7.61
C MET A 1 -1.17 -4.43 -6.63
N LEU A 2 0.03 -4.21 -7.15
CA LEU A 2 1.25 -3.89 -6.42
C LEU A 2 1.55 -2.41 -6.64
N ALA A 3 1.91 -1.71 -5.56
CA ALA A 3 2.14 -0.28 -5.58
C ALA A 3 3.20 0.11 -4.55
N VAL A 4 3.95 1.19 -4.82
CA VAL A 4 4.98 1.72 -3.92
C VAL A 4 4.47 2.95 -3.19
N VAL A 5 4.66 3.01 -1.87
CA VAL A 5 4.18 4.14 -1.06
C VAL A 5 5.25 5.23 -0.97
N HIS A 6 4.92 6.42 -1.46
CA HIS A 6 5.74 7.62 -1.38
C HIS A 6 4.85 8.83 -1.03
N GLU A 7 5.30 9.71 -0.14
CA GLU A 7 4.55 10.92 0.26
C GLU A 7 3.11 10.64 0.77
N GLY A 8 2.92 9.50 1.44
CA GLY A 8 1.63 9.11 2.02
C GLY A 8 0.59 8.62 1.01
N ILE A 9 0.99 8.35 -0.23
CA ILE A 9 0.12 7.77 -1.27
C ILE A 9 0.86 6.67 -2.05
N ALA A 10 0.11 5.69 -2.55
CA ALA A 10 0.70 4.62 -3.35
C ALA A 10 0.75 4.98 -4.84
N PHE A 11 1.87 4.70 -5.49
CA PHE A 11 2.02 4.76 -6.94
C PHE A 11 1.84 3.36 -7.51
N PRO A 12 0.86 3.13 -8.38
CA PRO A 12 0.62 1.82 -8.98
C PRO A 12 1.81 1.42 -9.84
N LEU A 13 2.30 0.19 -9.66
CA LEU A 13 3.39 -0.38 -10.45
C LEU A 13 2.87 -1.49 -11.35
N LEU A 14 2.17 -2.46 -10.78
CA LEU A 14 1.72 -3.66 -11.48
C LEU A 14 0.33 -4.09 -11.03
N TRP A 15 -0.42 -4.73 -11.92
CA TRP A 15 -1.69 -5.34 -11.59
C TRP A 15 -1.97 -6.54 -12.50
N THR A 16 -2.93 -7.34 -12.05
CA THR A 16 -3.52 -8.44 -12.79
C THR A 16 -5.03 -8.30 -12.64
N MET A 17 -5.75 -8.40 -13.75
CA MET A 17 -7.21 -8.44 -13.73
C MET A 17 -7.62 -9.88 -13.43
N LEU A 18 -8.29 -10.09 -12.29
CA LEU A 18 -8.76 -11.41 -11.91
C LEU A 18 -10.08 -11.70 -12.63
N ASP A 19 -10.23 -12.91 -13.16
CA ASP A 19 -11.44 -13.42 -13.80
C ASP A 19 -12.52 -13.85 -12.79
N LYS A 20 -12.21 -13.77 -11.50
CA LYS A 20 -13.06 -14.15 -10.37
C LYS A 20 -13.39 -12.96 -9.48
N LYS A 21 -14.52 -13.08 -8.77
CA LYS A 21 -14.86 -12.18 -7.65
C LYS A 21 -14.10 -12.61 -6.39
N GLY A 22 -13.70 -11.65 -5.58
CA GLY A 22 -13.01 -11.88 -4.31
C GLY A 22 -11.50 -11.66 -4.40
N ASN A 23 -10.77 -12.28 -3.48
CA ASN A 23 -9.36 -11.98 -3.23
C ASN A 23 -8.42 -12.85 -4.06
N SER A 24 -7.22 -12.33 -4.32
CA SER A 24 -6.15 -13.09 -4.97
C SER A 24 -5.75 -14.32 -4.15
N ASN A 25 -5.45 -15.44 -4.80
CA ASN A 25 -4.86 -16.62 -4.19
C ASN A 25 -3.32 -16.48 -4.07
N SER A 26 -2.64 -17.48 -3.50
CA SER A 26 -1.18 -17.43 -3.31
C SER A 26 -0.41 -17.39 -4.62
N GLY A 27 -0.77 -18.19 -5.62
CA GLY A 27 -0.11 -18.22 -6.93
C GLY A 27 -0.20 -16.87 -7.63
N GLU A 28 -1.40 -16.26 -7.69
CA GLU A 28 -1.61 -14.95 -8.30
C GLU A 28 -0.79 -13.83 -7.64
N ARG A 29 -0.48 -13.96 -6.34
CA ARG A 29 0.39 -13.02 -5.61
C ARG A 29 1.87 -13.26 -5.92
N MET A 30 2.28 -14.52 -6.00
CA MET A 30 3.63 -14.91 -6.40
C MET A 30 3.90 -14.45 -7.82
N ASP A 31 3.03 -14.77 -8.78
CA ASP A 31 3.16 -14.35 -10.18
C ASP A 31 3.26 -12.82 -10.33
N LEU A 32 2.49 -12.07 -9.53
CA LEU A 32 2.56 -10.60 -9.54
C LEU A 32 3.88 -10.08 -8.98
N PHE A 33 4.45 -10.77 -7.99
CA PHE A 33 5.72 -10.40 -7.36
C PHE A 33 6.93 -10.85 -8.21
N ASP A 34 6.90 -12.04 -8.81
CA ASP A 34 7.90 -12.50 -9.78
C ASP A 34 8.00 -11.53 -10.97
N ARG A 35 6.86 -11.04 -11.47
CA ARG A 35 6.83 -9.98 -12.50
C ARG A 35 7.45 -8.68 -12.03
N PHE A 36 7.31 -8.33 -10.75
CA PHE A 36 7.96 -7.16 -10.18
C PHE A 36 9.47 -7.33 -10.15
N GLU A 37 9.96 -8.44 -9.63
CA GLU A 37 11.40 -8.73 -9.57
C GLU A 37 12.03 -8.79 -10.96
N ALA A 38 11.35 -9.38 -11.95
CA ALA A 38 11.82 -9.42 -13.32
C ALA A 38 11.93 -8.02 -13.98
N LEU A 39 11.06 -7.07 -13.60
CA LEU A 39 11.07 -5.70 -14.13
C LEU A 39 12.01 -4.77 -13.37
N PHE A 40 12.31 -5.08 -12.11
CA PHE A 40 13.10 -4.24 -11.22
C PHE A 40 14.17 -5.08 -10.48
N PRO A 41 15.09 -5.73 -11.21
CA PRO A 41 16.01 -6.72 -10.62
C PRO A 41 16.97 -6.11 -9.60
N ASP A 42 17.32 -4.82 -9.75
CA ASP A 42 18.29 -4.12 -8.90
C ASP A 42 17.63 -3.31 -7.78
N VAL A 43 16.30 -3.38 -7.64
CA VAL A 43 15.57 -2.60 -6.62
C VAL A 43 15.52 -3.34 -5.31
N GLU A 44 16.09 -2.73 -4.27
CA GLU A 44 15.95 -3.24 -2.90
C GLU A 44 14.56 -2.96 -2.33
N VAL A 45 13.84 -4.02 -1.98
CA VAL A 45 12.51 -3.94 -1.36
C VAL A 45 12.66 -3.71 0.14
N ALA A 46 12.39 -2.49 0.60
CA ALA A 46 12.45 -2.16 2.02
C ALA A 46 11.51 -3.02 2.89
N CYS A 47 10.23 -3.13 2.48
CA CYS A 47 9.33 -4.18 2.92
C CYS A 47 8.04 -4.25 2.08
N LEU A 48 7.45 -5.45 2.00
CA LEU A 48 6.13 -5.68 1.47
C LEU A 48 5.07 -5.59 2.57
N THR A 49 4.07 -4.72 2.41
CA THR A 49 2.94 -4.62 3.36
C THR A 49 1.67 -5.20 2.74
N ALA A 50 0.90 -5.97 3.50
CA ALA A 50 -0.37 -6.51 3.01
C ALA A 50 -1.39 -6.76 4.13
N ASP A 51 -2.67 -6.59 3.81
CA ASP A 51 -3.78 -6.70 4.77
C ASP A 51 -4.16 -8.16 5.07
N ARG A 52 -5.11 -8.38 5.99
CA ARG A 52 -5.58 -9.68 6.48
C ARG A 52 -6.19 -10.62 5.44
N GLU A 53 -6.27 -10.19 4.18
CA GLU A 53 -6.72 -10.98 3.04
C GLU A 53 -5.56 -11.71 2.35
N PHE A 54 -4.32 -11.26 2.58
CA PHE A 54 -3.10 -11.78 1.97
C PHE A 54 -2.48 -12.88 2.83
N VAL A 55 -3.24 -13.95 3.01
CA VAL A 55 -2.94 -15.05 3.94
C VAL A 55 -2.51 -16.32 3.22
N GLY A 56 -1.77 -17.17 3.92
CA GLY A 56 -1.51 -18.54 3.51
C GLY A 56 -0.07 -19.00 3.74
N ARG A 57 0.09 -20.29 4.00
CA ARG A 57 1.40 -20.93 4.18
C ARG A 57 2.27 -20.75 2.95
N ASP A 58 1.74 -20.96 1.75
CA ASP A 58 2.55 -20.94 0.53
C ASP A 58 3.05 -19.52 0.26
N TRP A 59 2.18 -18.52 0.38
CA TRP A 59 2.56 -17.11 0.26
C TRP A 59 3.63 -16.71 1.28
N LEU A 60 3.45 -17.06 2.55
CA LEU A 60 4.45 -16.78 3.58
C LEU A 60 5.77 -17.54 3.33
N SER A 61 5.70 -18.75 2.77
CA SER A 61 6.88 -19.54 2.43
C SER A 61 7.67 -18.89 1.30
N TYR A 62 6.97 -18.42 0.27
CA TYR A 62 7.57 -17.76 -0.88
C TYR A 62 8.35 -16.51 -0.48
N LEU A 63 7.79 -15.66 0.38
CA LEU A 63 8.49 -14.46 0.89
C LEU A 63 9.73 -14.76 1.75
N LEU A 64 9.89 -16.02 2.19
CA LEU A 64 11.00 -16.51 2.99
C LEU A 64 12.00 -17.35 2.17
N ILE A 65 11.81 -17.47 0.85
CA ILE A 65 12.81 -18.05 -0.05
C ILE A 65 13.94 -17.03 -0.22
N ASP A 66 15.18 -17.51 -0.34
CA ASP A 66 16.34 -16.65 -0.58
C ASP A 66 16.32 -16.07 -2.01
N PRO A 67 16.52 -14.74 -2.20
CA PRO A 67 16.67 -13.72 -1.16
C PRO A 67 15.34 -13.41 -0.45
N GLU A 68 15.35 -13.41 0.89
CA GLU A 68 14.13 -13.15 1.66
C GLU A 68 13.57 -11.73 1.38
N VAL A 69 12.26 -11.63 1.21
CA VAL A 69 11.57 -10.35 1.07
C VAL A 69 11.14 -9.87 2.45
N PRO A 70 11.63 -8.73 2.97
CA PRO A 70 11.12 -8.19 4.23
C PRO A 70 9.63 -7.90 4.12
N PHE A 71 8.82 -8.29 5.11
CA PHE A 71 7.36 -8.07 5.04
C PHE A 71 6.73 -7.60 6.34
N ARG A 72 5.57 -6.93 6.23
CA ARG A 72 4.64 -6.59 7.32
C ARG A 72 3.25 -7.08 6.90
N LEU A 73 2.91 -8.32 7.25
CA LEU A 73 1.61 -8.90 6.89
C LEU A 73 0.68 -8.82 8.08
N ARG A 74 -0.53 -8.28 7.88
CA ARG A 74 -1.58 -8.38 8.88
C ARG A 74 -2.21 -9.76 8.82
N ILE A 75 -2.42 -10.37 9.98
CA ILE A 75 -3.12 -11.65 10.12
C ILE A 75 -4.46 -11.44 10.82
N ARG A 76 -5.40 -12.38 10.61
CA ARG A 76 -6.67 -12.36 11.33
C ARG A 76 -6.43 -12.68 12.81
N HIS A 77 -7.26 -12.11 13.68
CA HIS A 77 -7.22 -12.39 15.12
C HIS A 77 -7.50 -13.87 15.45
N SER A 78 -8.18 -14.59 14.55
CA SER A 78 -8.44 -16.03 14.68
C SER A 78 -7.23 -16.92 14.34
N GLU A 79 -6.18 -16.38 13.73
CA GLU A 79 -5.01 -17.18 13.35
C GLU A 79 -4.28 -17.74 14.58
N LEU A 80 -3.83 -18.99 14.46
CA LEU A 80 -3.16 -19.70 15.53
C LEU A 80 -1.66 -19.37 15.57
N ILE A 81 -1.20 -18.92 16.74
CA ILE A 81 0.18 -18.54 17.02
C ILE A 81 0.71 -19.49 18.11
N SER A 82 1.92 -20.03 17.91
CA SER A 82 2.55 -20.84 18.96
C SER A 82 2.91 -20.01 20.19
N PRO A 83 3.01 -20.62 21.38
CA PRO A 83 3.77 -20.04 22.49
C PRO A 83 5.29 -20.06 22.20
N LYS A 84 6.09 -19.45 23.10
CA LYS A 84 7.56 -19.44 23.01
C LYS A 84 8.18 -20.80 23.30
N LEU A 85 7.71 -21.50 24.34
CA LEU A 85 8.33 -22.69 24.92
C LEU A 85 7.49 -23.96 24.69
N GLY A 86 7.03 -24.17 23.45
CA GLY A 86 6.18 -25.32 23.12
C GLY A 86 4.79 -25.27 23.80
N GLY A 87 3.90 -26.16 23.37
CA GLY A 87 2.53 -26.23 23.86
C GLY A 87 1.46 -25.74 22.87
N THR A 88 0.22 -25.67 23.35
CA THR A 88 -0.96 -25.45 22.50
C THR A 88 -0.95 -24.05 21.87
N ARG A 89 -1.14 -24.01 20.55
CA ARG A 89 -1.30 -22.75 19.81
C ARG A 89 -2.56 -22.02 20.29
N ARG A 90 -2.51 -20.70 20.34
CA ARG A 90 -3.65 -19.85 20.72
C ARG A 90 -4.00 -18.91 19.57
N SER A 91 -5.26 -18.51 19.49
CA SER A 91 -5.65 -17.45 18.55
C SER A 91 -4.94 -16.16 18.91
N GLY A 92 -4.67 -15.33 17.91
CA GLY A 92 -4.15 -13.99 18.10
C GLY A 92 -5.01 -13.14 19.04
N GLU A 93 -6.32 -13.29 19.00
CA GLU A 93 -7.26 -12.65 19.92
C GLU A 93 -6.94 -12.97 21.39
N ARG A 94 -6.85 -14.25 21.73
CA ARG A 94 -6.48 -14.69 23.09
C ARG A 94 -5.05 -14.34 23.46
N MET A 95 -4.17 -14.25 22.47
CA MET A 95 -2.77 -13.91 22.70
C MET A 95 -2.57 -12.41 22.98
N PHE A 96 -3.52 -11.55 22.66
CA PHE A 96 -3.45 -10.09 22.82
C PHE A 96 -4.70 -9.50 23.49
N ASP A 97 -5.44 -10.32 24.25
CA ASP A 97 -6.67 -9.94 24.96
C ASP A 97 -6.43 -8.82 25.99
N SER A 98 -5.27 -8.84 26.63
CA SER A 98 -4.87 -7.90 27.66
C SER A 98 -4.55 -6.49 27.14
N LEU A 99 -4.43 -6.28 25.82
CA LEU A 99 -4.10 -4.96 25.27
C LEU A 99 -5.31 -4.02 25.35
N ARG A 100 -5.09 -2.84 25.90
CA ARG A 100 -6.05 -1.73 25.91
C ARG A 100 -5.90 -0.87 24.64
N PRO A 101 -6.92 -0.08 24.25
CA PRO A 101 -6.80 0.83 23.11
C PRO A 101 -5.57 1.75 23.22
N GLY A 102 -4.81 1.86 22.13
CA GLY A 102 -3.54 2.58 22.07
C GLY A 102 -2.31 1.77 22.48
N GLU A 103 -2.49 0.59 23.09
CA GLU A 103 -1.38 -0.28 23.48
C GLU A 103 -0.93 -1.19 22.34
N PHE A 104 0.34 -1.57 22.37
CA PHE A 104 0.88 -2.62 21.53
C PHE A 104 1.83 -3.51 22.33
N ARG A 105 2.02 -4.74 21.85
CA ARG A 105 2.94 -5.71 22.40
C ARG A 105 3.62 -6.49 21.29
N GLN A 106 4.94 -6.45 21.27
CA GLN A 106 5.76 -7.38 20.50
C GLN A 106 6.02 -8.64 21.33
N LEU A 107 5.80 -9.82 20.75
CA LEU A 107 6.16 -11.07 21.42
C LEU A 107 7.69 -11.28 21.38
N SER A 108 8.25 -11.79 22.48
CA SER A 108 9.70 -12.03 22.56
C SER A 108 10.12 -13.24 21.72
N GLY A 109 10.95 -13.04 20.71
CA GLY A 109 11.42 -14.08 19.77
C GLY A 109 10.36 -14.52 18.76
N ARG A 110 10.76 -15.35 17.80
CA ARG A 110 9.88 -15.82 16.71
C ARG A 110 8.81 -16.80 17.23
N ARG A 111 7.69 -16.88 16.51
CA ARG A 111 6.56 -17.80 16.73
C ARG A 111 6.21 -18.53 15.45
N TRP A 112 5.64 -19.72 15.58
CA TRP A 112 5.09 -20.45 14.46
C TRP A 112 3.73 -19.88 14.07
N VAL A 113 3.63 -19.35 12.85
CA VAL A 113 2.39 -18.93 12.18
C VAL A 113 2.40 -19.56 10.79
N TRP A 114 1.30 -20.24 10.41
CA TRP A 114 1.20 -20.99 9.15
C TRP A 114 2.37 -21.93 8.83
N GLY A 115 3.04 -22.48 9.85
CA GLY A 115 4.18 -23.38 9.67
C GLY A 115 5.50 -22.68 9.31
N ARG A 116 5.62 -21.38 9.58
CA ARG A 116 6.88 -20.61 9.47
C ARG A 116 7.16 -19.84 10.75
N GLN A 117 8.44 -19.61 11.05
CA GLN A 117 8.87 -18.85 12.22
C GLN A 117 9.00 -17.36 11.88
N VAL A 118 8.17 -16.53 12.52
CA VAL A 118 8.09 -15.08 12.29
C VAL A 118 7.97 -14.32 13.61
N TYR A 119 8.36 -13.06 13.63
CA TYR A 119 8.02 -12.17 14.73
C TYR A 119 6.53 -11.80 14.66
N VAL A 120 5.94 -11.55 15.83
CA VAL A 120 4.51 -11.24 15.95
C VAL A 120 4.33 -10.02 16.84
N ILE A 121 3.56 -9.05 16.35
CA ILE A 121 3.25 -7.81 17.04
C ILE A 121 1.74 -7.64 17.06
N GLY A 122 1.16 -7.45 18.24
CA GLY A 122 -0.25 -7.09 18.41
C GLY A 122 -0.37 -5.62 18.82
N SER A 123 -1.36 -4.91 18.28
CA SER A 123 -1.72 -3.56 18.66
C SER A 123 -3.24 -3.43 18.73
N ARG A 124 -3.75 -2.75 19.75
CA ARG A 124 -5.16 -2.37 19.78
C ARG A 124 -5.27 -0.91 19.39
N LEU A 125 -5.95 -0.63 18.28
CA LEU A 125 -6.03 0.72 17.71
C LEU A 125 -6.73 1.67 18.69
N ALA A 126 -6.17 2.87 18.88
CA ALA A 126 -6.68 3.85 19.84
C ALA A 126 -8.12 4.30 19.50
N ASP A 127 -8.37 4.59 18.22
CA ASP A 127 -9.64 5.17 17.78
C ASP A 127 -10.77 4.15 17.71
N SER A 128 -10.50 2.93 17.23
CA SER A 128 -11.53 1.91 16.99
C SER A 128 -11.58 0.79 18.02
N GLY A 129 -10.53 0.63 18.83
CA GLY A 129 -10.37 -0.54 19.71
C GLY A 129 -10.13 -1.86 18.96
N GLU A 130 -9.99 -1.83 17.64
CA GLU A 130 -9.78 -3.02 16.81
C GLU A 130 -8.39 -3.62 17.08
N LEU A 131 -8.33 -4.95 17.19
CA LEU A 131 -7.08 -5.68 17.30
C LEU A 131 -6.43 -5.83 15.91
N LEU A 132 -5.23 -5.29 15.79
CA LEU A 132 -4.33 -5.44 14.65
C LEU A 132 -3.18 -6.36 15.05
N ILE A 133 -2.94 -7.41 14.27
CA ILE A 133 -1.84 -8.34 14.50
C ILE A 133 -1.00 -8.41 13.24
N LEU A 134 0.30 -8.14 13.38
CA LEU A 134 1.28 -8.23 12.30
C LEU A 134 2.20 -9.42 12.52
N ILE A 135 2.59 -10.03 11.41
CA ILE A 135 3.74 -10.93 11.32
C ILE A 135 4.82 -10.31 10.45
N THR A 136 6.08 -10.59 10.79
CA THR A 136 7.23 -10.10 10.03
C THR A 136 8.45 -11.02 10.19
N ASN A 137 9.31 -11.11 9.16
CA ASN A 137 10.58 -11.84 9.21
C ASN A 137 11.75 -11.01 9.76
N ALA A 138 11.69 -9.67 9.66
CA ALA A 138 12.79 -8.77 10.00
C ALA A 138 12.29 -7.46 10.65
N CYS A 139 13.14 -6.81 11.45
CA CYS A 139 12.90 -5.50 12.10
C CYS A 139 11.51 -5.35 12.77
N PRO A 140 11.14 -6.23 13.73
CA PRO A 140 9.82 -6.18 14.38
C PRO A 140 9.53 -4.87 15.12
N GLU A 141 10.56 -4.14 15.54
CA GLU A 141 10.47 -2.85 16.20
C GLU A 141 9.89 -1.73 15.32
N THR A 142 10.10 -1.79 14.00
CA THR A 142 9.52 -0.81 13.06
C THR A 142 8.23 -1.32 12.41
N ALA A 143 7.75 -2.50 12.78
CA ALA A 143 6.68 -3.16 12.04
C ALA A 143 5.36 -2.39 11.99
N LEU A 144 4.96 -1.76 13.11
CA LEU A 144 3.74 -0.95 13.19
C LEU A 144 3.82 0.34 12.35
N PRO A 145 4.85 1.21 12.50
CA PRO A 145 4.94 2.40 11.65
C PRO A 145 5.12 2.06 10.17
N ASP A 146 5.85 1.00 9.82
CA ASP A 146 5.96 0.54 8.42
C ASP A 146 4.59 0.11 7.86
N TYR A 147 3.84 -0.69 8.63
CA TYR A 147 2.51 -1.13 8.23
C TYR A 147 1.51 0.03 8.13
N ALA A 148 1.64 1.06 8.96
CA ALA A 148 0.78 2.24 8.86
C ALA A 148 0.88 2.92 7.48
N ARG A 149 2.04 2.86 6.82
CA ARG A 149 2.23 3.40 5.45
C ARG A 149 1.38 2.67 4.40
N ARG A 150 0.93 1.43 4.66
CA ARG A 150 0.03 0.67 3.76
C ARG A 150 -1.23 1.46 3.39
N TRP A 151 -1.73 2.30 4.30
CA TRP A 151 -2.89 3.18 4.04
C TRP A 151 -2.71 4.09 2.81
N GLY A 152 -1.49 4.30 2.33
CA GLY A 152 -1.23 5.01 1.08
C GLY A 152 -1.97 4.42 -0.14
N ILE A 153 -2.25 3.11 -0.16
CA ILE A 153 -3.00 2.49 -1.26
C ILE A 153 -4.48 2.87 -1.27
N GLU A 154 -5.06 3.18 -0.10
CA GLU A 154 -6.44 3.66 -0.01
C GLU A 154 -6.56 5.08 -0.56
N ASN A 155 -5.52 5.89 -0.38
CA ASN A 155 -5.42 7.20 -1.01
C ASN A 155 -5.34 7.10 -2.55
N LEU A 156 -4.58 6.13 -3.08
CA LEU A 156 -4.56 5.82 -4.51
C LEU A 156 -5.95 5.42 -5.01
N PHE A 157 -6.62 4.46 -4.36
CA PHE A 157 -7.97 4.06 -4.76
C PHE A 157 -8.97 5.22 -4.66
N GLY A 158 -8.85 6.08 -3.65
CA GLY A 158 -9.65 7.30 -3.56
C GLY A 158 -9.43 8.23 -4.76
N ALA A 159 -8.18 8.42 -5.18
CA ALA A 159 -7.79 9.23 -6.34
C ALA A 159 -8.31 8.66 -7.67
N LEU A 160 -8.28 7.34 -7.85
CA LEU A 160 -8.84 6.67 -9.03
C LEU A 160 -10.38 6.78 -9.08
N LYS A 161 -11.03 6.81 -7.93
CA LYS A 161 -12.49 6.93 -7.80
C LYS A 161 -12.92 8.41 -7.74
N THR A 162 -13.89 8.72 -6.88
CA THR A 162 -14.61 10.00 -6.84
C THR A 162 -13.76 11.19 -6.41
N ARG A 163 -12.58 11.00 -5.80
CA ARG A 163 -11.71 12.12 -5.40
C ARG A 163 -10.83 12.64 -6.55
N GLY A 164 -10.80 11.95 -7.69
CA GLY A 164 -9.99 12.33 -8.85
C GLY A 164 -10.61 11.90 -10.18
N PHE A 165 -10.21 10.73 -10.67
CA PHE A 165 -10.48 10.29 -12.05
C PHE A 165 -11.88 9.75 -12.31
N CYS A 166 -12.68 9.51 -11.26
CA CYS A 166 -14.05 8.99 -11.36
C CYS A 166 -14.14 7.68 -12.17
N LEU A 167 -13.16 6.78 -12.02
CA LEU A 167 -13.06 5.53 -12.78
C LEU A 167 -14.35 4.71 -12.76
N GLU A 168 -15.02 4.63 -11.60
CA GLU A 168 -16.28 3.86 -11.43
C GLU A 168 -17.44 4.41 -12.27
N SER A 169 -17.44 5.70 -12.60
CA SER A 169 -18.46 6.34 -13.44
C SER A 169 -18.33 5.97 -14.92
N THR A 170 -17.22 5.38 -15.34
CA THR A 170 -17.00 4.97 -16.73
C THR A 170 -17.75 3.67 -17.07
N HIS A 171 -18.20 2.91 -16.06
CA HIS A 171 -18.88 1.62 -16.19
C HIS A 171 -18.15 0.59 -17.08
N PHE A 172 -16.84 0.73 -17.29
CA PHE A 172 -16.05 -0.26 -18.01
C PHE A 172 -16.05 -1.60 -17.26
N LYS A 173 -16.49 -2.66 -17.96
CA LYS A 173 -16.55 -4.03 -17.43
C LYS A 173 -15.56 -4.99 -18.08
N ASP A 174 -15.07 -4.65 -19.27
CA ASP A 174 -14.11 -5.49 -19.99
C ASP A 174 -12.73 -5.44 -19.28
N PRO A 175 -12.20 -6.59 -18.82
CA PRO A 175 -10.96 -6.62 -18.04
C PRO A 175 -9.76 -6.03 -18.78
N GLU A 176 -9.63 -6.31 -20.07
CA GLU A 176 -8.47 -5.88 -20.86
C GLU A 176 -8.49 -4.35 -21.08
N ARG A 177 -9.66 -3.80 -21.46
CA ARG A 177 -9.85 -2.35 -21.58
C ARG A 177 -9.68 -1.64 -20.24
N LEU A 178 -10.16 -2.23 -19.14
CA LEU A 178 -9.96 -1.68 -17.80
C LEU A 178 -8.47 -1.67 -17.42
N SER A 179 -7.73 -2.73 -17.76
CA SER A 179 -6.28 -2.78 -17.55
C SER A 179 -5.54 -1.68 -18.34
N ARG A 180 -5.90 -1.47 -19.61
CA ARG A 180 -5.35 -0.38 -20.43
C ARG A 180 -5.68 1.00 -19.87
N LEU A 181 -6.92 1.19 -19.40
CA LEU A 181 -7.34 2.44 -18.75
C LEU A 181 -6.56 2.68 -17.46
N LEU A 182 -6.37 1.65 -16.63
CA LEU A 182 -5.54 1.74 -15.42
C LEU A 182 -4.10 2.13 -15.73
N ALA A 183 -3.53 1.68 -16.85
CA ALA A 183 -2.20 2.12 -17.29
C ALA A 183 -2.16 3.63 -17.57
N LEU A 184 -3.13 4.15 -18.33
CA LEU A 184 -3.24 5.58 -18.61
C LEU A 184 -3.47 6.40 -17.34
N LEU A 185 -4.34 5.93 -16.44
CA LEU A 185 -4.59 6.57 -15.16
C LEU A 185 -3.38 6.55 -14.24
N SER A 186 -2.54 5.52 -14.30
CA SER A 186 -1.29 5.43 -13.54
C SER A 186 -0.29 6.49 -13.97
N LEU A 187 -0.17 6.73 -15.28
CA LEU A 187 0.65 7.80 -15.83
C LEU A 187 0.09 9.19 -15.46
N ALA A 188 -1.21 9.40 -15.65
CA ALA A 188 -1.88 10.65 -15.29
C ALA A 188 -1.79 10.94 -13.78
N PHE A 189 -1.92 9.91 -12.94
CA PHE A 189 -1.75 9.99 -11.49
C PHE A 189 -0.33 10.41 -11.13
N THR A 190 0.67 9.78 -11.74
CA THR A 190 2.08 10.11 -11.52
C THR A 190 2.38 11.56 -11.93
N TRP A 191 1.82 12.01 -13.06
CA TRP A 191 1.93 13.40 -13.49
C TRP A 191 1.31 14.38 -12.49
N ALA A 192 0.07 14.11 -12.05
CA ALA A 192 -0.59 14.91 -11.03
C ALA A 192 0.23 14.96 -9.72
N MET A 193 0.85 13.85 -9.32
CA MET A 193 1.73 13.83 -8.16
C MET A 193 2.99 14.68 -8.35
N LYS A 194 3.66 14.58 -9.50
CA LYS A 194 4.85 15.39 -9.83
C LYS A 194 4.52 16.89 -9.84
N VAL A 195 3.41 17.29 -10.47
CA VAL A 195 2.93 18.68 -10.46
C VAL A 195 2.59 19.14 -9.05
N GLY A 196 1.90 18.30 -8.27
CA GLY A 196 1.57 18.61 -6.89
C GLY A 196 2.80 18.84 -6.01
N LEU A 197 3.84 18.01 -6.18
CA LEU A 197 5.13 18.16 -5.50
C LEU A 197 5.84 19.44 -5.92
N TRP A 198 5.91 19.73 -7.22
CA TRP A 198 6.51 20.95 -7.74
C TRP A 198 5.83 22.22 -7.18
N ILE A 199 4.49 22.25 -7.17
CA ILE A 199 3.73 23.35 -6.57
C ILE A 199 4.02 23.45 -5.07
N HIS A 200 4.03 22.32 -4.36
CA HIS A 200 4.31 22.28 -2.93
C HIS A 200 5.72 22.78 -2.57
N GLN A 201 6.71 22.50 -3.40
CA GLN A 201 8.09 23.00 -3.21
C GLN A 201 8.17 24.51 -3.38
N GLY A 202 7.47 25.08 -4.36
CA GLY A 202 7.43 26.54 -4.56
C GLY A 202 6.50 27.27 -3.57
N SER A 203 5.41 26.63 -3.16
CA SER A 203 4.42 27.17 -2.22
C SER A 203 3.90 26.04 -1.32
N PRO A 204 4.50 25.87 -0.14
CA PRO A 204 4.15 24.79 0.78
C PRO A 204 2.66 24.80 1.16
N ILE A 205 2.04 23.62 1.00
CA ILE A 205 0.65 23.38 1.38
C ILE A 205 0.60 23.34 2.91
N PRO A 206 -0.20 24.20 3.57
CA PRO A 206 -0.24 24.28 5.02
C PRO A 206 -0.66 22.97 5.68
N LEU A 207 -0.07 22.66 6.83
CA LEU A 207 -0.54 21.58 7.70
C LEU A 207 -1.70 22.08 8.55
N LYS A 208 -2.71 21.23 8.74
CA LYS A 208 -3.80 21.45 9.70
C LYS A 208 -3.44 20.88 11.07
N ALA A 209 -4.23 21.20 12.10
CA ALA A 209 -4.01 20.77 13.50
C ALA A 209 -3.78 19.26 13.67
N HIS A 210 -4.41 18.43 12.84
CA HIS A 210 -4.23 16.97 12.82
C HIS A 210 -2.95 16.50 12.09
N GLY A 211 -1.99 17.40 11.82
CA GLY A 211 -0.68 17.08 11.21
C GLY A 211 -0.70 16.71 9.72
N ARG A 212 -1.84 16.83 9.03
CA ARG A 212 -1.95 16.53 7.58
C ARG A 212 -2.10 17.81 6.77
N ARG A 213 -1.60 17.78 5.53
CA ARG A 213 -1.73 18.89 4.56
C ARG A 213 -3.21 19.26 4.34
N SER A 214 -3.49 20.55 4.16
CA SER A 214 -4.83 21.08 3.92
C SER A 214 -5.45 20.59 2.62
N GLN A 215 -4.62 20.27 1.64
CA GLN A 215 -4.94 19.58 0.38
C GLN A 215 -3.88 18.50 0.11
N SER A 216 -4.27 17.39 -0.52
CA SER A 216 -3.30 16.36 -0.92
C SER A 216 -2.49 16.81 -2.14
N LEU A 217 -1.23 16.37 -2.23
CA LEU A 217 -0.35 16.63 -3.37
C LEU A 217 -1.02 16.23 -4.70
N PHE A 218 -1.60 15.02 -4.72
CA PHE A 218 -2.37 14.54 -5.86
C PHE A 218 -3.44 15.55 -6.29
N ARG A 219 -4.24 16.06 -5.34
CA ARG A 219 -5.36 16.94 -5.68
C ARG A 219 -4.86 18.29 -6.17
N THR A 220 -3.83 18.85 -5.54
CA THR A 220 -3.20 20.10 -5.97
C THR A 220 -2.72 20.01 -7.42
N GLY A 221 -1.99 18.95 -7.77
CA GLY A 221 -1.51 18.79 -9.15
C GLY A 221 -2.60 18.38 -10.13
N PHE A 222 -3.57 17.56 -9.71
CA PHE A 222 -4.72 17.19 -10.54
C PHE A 222 -5.56 18.41 -10.92
N ASP A 223 -5.86 19.30 -9.96
CA ASP A 223 -6.61 20.53 -10.22
C ASP A 223 -5.83 21.48 -11.15
N PHE A 224 -4.52 21.56 -10.99
CA PHE A 224 -3.66 22.31 -11.90
C PHE A 224 -3.73 21.77 -13.33
N LEU A 225 -3.54 20.47 -13.51
CA LEU A 225 -3.58 19.82 -14.83
C LEU A 225 -4.96 19.98 -15.46
N ARG A 226 -6.03 19.71 -14.71
CA ARG A 226 -7.41 19.87 -15.18
C ARG A 226 -7.68 21.29 -15.68
N ARG A 227 -7.32 22.32 -14.92
CA ARG A 227 -7.49 23.73 -15.33
C ARG A 227 -6.69 24.07 -16.58
N THR A 228 -5.47 23.55 -16.67
CA THR A 228 -4.55 23.76 -17.80
C THR A 228 -5.13 23.13 -19.07
N PHE A 229 -5.56 21.86 -19.01
CA PHE A 229 -6.13 21.17 -20.18
C PHE A 229 -7.47 21.75 -20.64
N SER A 230 -8.34 22.14 -19.71
CA SER A 230 -9.63 22.75 -20.07
C SER A 230 -9.49 24.12 -20.74
N ASN A 231 -8.32 24.77 -20.65
CA ASN A 231 -8.08 26.09 -21.21
C ASN A 231 -6.68 26.18 -21.86
N LEU A 232 -6.32 25.14 -22.62
CA LEU A 232 -4.95 24.97 -23.15
C LEU A 232 -4.42 26.20 -23.93
N PRO A 233 -5.21 26.89 -24.79
CA PRO A 233 -4.72 28.08 -25.48
C PRO A 233 -4.30 29.23 -24.53
N LEU A 234 -4.96 29.35 -23.37
CA LEU A 234 -4.68 30.38 -22.37
C LEU A 234 -3.53 29.99 -21.42
N PHE A 235 -3.28 28.69 -21.25
CA PHE A 235 -2.31 28.16 -20.29
C PHE A 235 -1.20 27.33 -20.95
N SER A 236 -0.84 27.64 -22.19
CA SER A 236 0.22 26.95 -22.92
C SER A 236 1.55 26.93 -22.15
N GLY A 237 1.96 28.04 -21.53
CA GLY A 237 3.17 28.08 -20.70
C GLY A 237 3.12 27.15 -19.49
N ARG A 238 1.98 27.07 -18.80
CA ARG A 238 1.77 26.14 -17.67
C ARG A 238 1.81 24.69 -18.12
N PHE A 239 1.26 24.41 -19.31
CA PHE A 239 1.32 23.08 -19.90
C PHE A 239 2.77 22.65 -20.17
N HIS A 240 3.59 23.52 -20.77
CA HIS A 240 5.01 23.22 -21.02
C HIS A 240 5.78 22.98 -19.71
N GLN A 241 5.56 23.80 -18.68
CA GLN A 241 6.16 23.57 -17.35
C GLN A 241 5.75 22.21 -16.76
N ALA A 242 4.46 21.87 -16.82
CA ALA A 242 3.99 20.57 -16.34
C ALA A 242 4.55 19.40 -17.15
N LEU A 243 4.72 19.57 -18.47
CA LEU A 243 5.29 18.56 -19.35
C LEU A 243 6.77 18.30 -19.03
N GLN A 244 7.53 19.36 -18.73
CA GLN A 244 8.94 19.23 -18.32
C GLN A 244 9.13 18.38 -17.07
N LEU A 245 8.15 18.35 -16.15
CA LEU A 245 8.20 17.51 -14.95
C LEU A 245 8.11 16.00 -15.23
N LEU A 246 7.69 15.62 -16.44
CA LEU A 246 7.70 14.23 -16.91
C LEU A 246 9.02 13.87 -17.61
N SER A 247 9.87 14.85 -17.91
CA SER A 247 11.18 14.58 -18.48
C SER A 247 12.06 13.91 -17.43
N CYS A 248 12.65 12.77 -17.79
CA CYS A 248 13.66 12.10 -16.98
C CYS A 248 15.09 12.61 -17.29
N THR A 249 15.20 13.71 -18.04
CA THR A 249 16.43 14.42 -18.41
C THR A 249 16.54 15.71 -17.61
#